data_AF-A0A542AJ57-F1
#
_entry.id   AF-A0A542AJ57-F1
#
_cell.length_a   1.000
_cell.length_b   1.000
_cell.length_c   1.000
_cell.angle_alpha   90.00
_cell.angle_beta   90.00
_cell.angle_gamma   90.00
#
_symmetry.space_group_name_H-M   'P 1'
#
loop_
_entity.id
_entity.type
_entity.pdbx_description
1 polymer ?
#
loop_
_entity_poly.entity_id
_entity_poly.type
_entity_poly.pdbx_seq_one_letter_code
_entity_poly.pdbx_strand_id
1 'polypeptide(L)'
;MKKSENREFRTARGYQILNQREGMLTSSMEDYLEMIYRACSSGGYSRVGKVSELLHVKPSSASKMIFKLADMGYIRYDRYEIIQLTEMGEKTGAALLNRHMIIEEFLQLIGSPNALEETELIEHSLSPSTVENLQSLIDYFKADPQAVDQFEKIKQKTVAL
;
A
#
# COMPACT_ATOMS: atom_id res chain seq x y z
N MET A 1 -5.52 -17.24 -29.19
CA MET A 1 -5.43 -18.38 -28.25
C MET A 1 -4.31 -18.11 -27.24
N LYS A 2 -4.63 -17.57 -26.06
CA LYS A 2 -3.69 -17.53 -24.93
C LYS A 2 -3.91 -18.80 -24.11
N LYS A 3 -2.83 -19.53 -23.82
CA LYS A 3 -2.82 -20.75 -23.02
C LYS A 3 -3.68 -20.56 -21.76
N SER A 4 -4.59 -21.50 -21.49
CA SER A 4 -5.20 -21.60 -20.18
C SER A 4 -4.10 -21.96 -19.20
N GLU A 5 -3.57 -20.97 -18.50
CA GLU A 5 -2.81 -21.23 -17.29
C GLU A 5 -3.72 -22.04 -16.37
N ASN A 6 -3.29 -23.24 -16.02
CA ASN A 6 -3.94 -24.06 -15.02
C ASN A 6 -3.79 -23.33 -13.68
N ARG A 7 -4.71 -22.39 -13.40
CA ARG A 7 -4.68 -21.60 -12.17
C ARG A 7 -5.19 -22.46 -11.04
N GLU A 8 -4.26 -23.18 -10.42
CA GLU A 8 -4.52 -23.85 -9.15
C GLU A 8 -4.99 -22.80 -8.14
N PHE A 9 -6.21 -22.94 -7.63
CA PHE A 9 -6.76 -22.05 -6.63
C PHE A 9 -5.87 -22.05 -5.37
N ARG A 10 -5.60 -20.86 -4.84
CA ARG A 10 -4.92 -20.67 -3.56
C ARG A 10 -5.71 -19.71 -2.70
N THR A 11 -5.66 -19.91 -1.38
CA THR A 11 -6.16 -18.92 -0.43
C THR A 11 -5.24 -17.69 -0.41
N ALA A 12 -5.69 -16.58 0.18
CA ALA A 12 -4.85 -15.39 0.37
C ALA A 12 -3.50 -15.75 1.01
N ARG A 13 -3.51 -16.62 2.03
CA ARG A 13 -2.29 -17.13 2.65
C ARG A 13 -1.39 -17.90 1.68
N GLY A 14 -1.98 -18.70 0.79
CA GLY A 14 -1.25 -19.44 -0.23
C GLY A 14 -0.52 -18.51 -1.21
N TYR A 15 -1.17 -17.42 -1.66
CA TYR A 15 -0.53 -16.41 -2.50
C TYR A 15 0.57 -15.64 -1.76
N GLN A 16 0.36 -15.26 -0.50
CA GLN A 16 1.40 -14.61 0.32
C GLN A 16 2.67 -15.47 0.45
N ILE A 17 2.52 -16.79 0.63
CA ILE A 17 3.66 -17.72 0.72
C ILE A 17 4.41 -17.80 -0.61
N LEU A 18 3.71 -17.76 -1.74
CA LEU A 18 4.36 -17.74 -3.05
C LEU A 18 5.16 -16.46 -3.27
N ASN A 19 4.55 -15.29 -3.03
CA ASN A 19 5.23 -14.00 -3.17
C ASN A 19 6.49 -13.93 -2.30
N GLN A 20 6.44 -14.48 -1.07
CA GLN A 20 7.59 -14.59 -0.19
C GLN A 20 8.71 -15.47 -0.76
N ARG A 21 8.37 -16.59 -1.42
CA ARG A 21 9.36 -17.47 -2.08
C ARG A 21 9.98 -16.80 -3.30
N GLU A 22 9.26 -15.90 -3.95
CA GLU A 22 9.74 -15.09 -5.09
C GLU A 22 10.55 -13.87 -4.65
N GLY A 23 10.79 -13.70 -3.34
CA GLY A 23 11.63 -12.61 -2.81
C GLY A 23 10.92 -11.25 -2.79
N MET A 24 9.60 -11.21 -2.96
CA MET A 24 8.83 -9.97 -2.84
C MET A 24 8.78 -9.52 -1.37
N LEU A 25 8.60 -8.20 -1.18
CA LEU A 25 8.35 -7.65 0.15
C LEU A 25 7.07 -8.27 0.73
N THR A 26 7.13 -8.64 2.01
CA THR A 26 5.91 -8.99 2.75
C THR A 26 5.09 -7.74 3.00
N SER A 27 3.77 -7.85 3.19
CA SER A 27 2.91 -6.71 3.58
C SER A 27 3.50 -5.92 4.75
N SER A 28 3.94 -6.61 5.81
CA SER A 28 4.61 -5.96 6.94
C SER A 28 5.92 -5.23 6.59
N MET A 29 6.66 -5.66 5.56
CA MET A 29 7.83 -4.90 5.10
C MET A 29 7.42 -3.67 4.29
N GLU A 30 6.34 -3.78 3.51
CA GLU A 30 5.74 -2.66 2.78
C GLU A 30 5.26 -1.59 3.77
N ASP A 31 4.51 -1.96 4.82
CA ASP A 31 4.04 -1.03 5.87
C ASP A 31 5.19 -0.24 6.48
N TYR A 32 6.30 -0.91 6.80
CA TYR A 32 7.46 -0.26 7.37
C TYR A 32 8.13 0.68 6.37
N LEU A 33 8.28 0.27 5.12
CA LEU A 33 8.94 1.08 4.12
C LEU A 33 8.12 2.34 3.77
N GLU A 34 6.80 2.18 3.64
CA GLU A 34 5.89 3.30 3.46
C GLU A 34 5.94 4.25 4.68
N MET A 35 5.88 3.72 5.89
CA MET A 35 5.90 4.56 7.09
C MET A 35 7.24 5.27 7.28
N ILE A 36 8.36 4.63 6.92
CA ILE A 36 9.68 5.27 6.89
C ILE A 36 9.68 6.39 5.86
N TYR A 37 9.11 6.19 4.67
CA TYR A 37 8.95 7.23 3.66
C TYR A 37 8.15 8.42 4.18
N ARG A 38 6.96 8.19 4.74
CA ARG A 38 6.13 9.22 5.38
C ARG A 38 6.92 9.98 6.46
N ALA A 39 7.68 9.28 7.30
CA ALA A 39 8.44 9.87 8.39
C ALA A 39 9.67 10.68 7.92
N CYS A 40 10.30 10.28 6.81
CA CYS A 40 11.46 10.95 6.24
C CYS A 40 11.09 12.21 5.43
N SER A 41 9.87 12.32 4.89
CA SER A 41 9.45 13.43 4.01
C SER A 41 9.67 14.84 4.58
N SER A 42 9.63 15.02 5.89
CA SER A 42 9.78 16.35 6.52
C SER A 42 11.23 16.73 6.86
N GLY A 43 12.17 15.78 6.88
CA GLY A 43 13.52 16.01 7.43
C GLY A 43 14.65 15.17 6.84
N GLY A 44 14.37 14.30 5.89
CA GLY A 44 15.35 13.43 5.22
C GLY A 44 15.85 12.25 6.06
N TYR A 45 15.33 12.07 7.27
CA TYR A 45 15.63 10.92 8.13
C TYR A 45 14.52 10.65 9.14
N SER A 46 14.55 9.46 9.74
CA SER A 46 13.70 9.04 10.86
C SER A 46 14.52 8.26 11.89
N ARG A 47 13.85 7.78 12.95
CA ARG A 47 14.44 6.93 14.01
C ARG A 47 13.51 5.78 14.36
N VAL A 48 14.07 4.70 14.90
CA VAL A 48 13.32 3.48 15.30
C VAL A 48 12.13 3.83 16.18
N GLY A 49 12.33 4.67 17.21
CA GLY A 49 11.27 5.08 18.12
C GLY A 49 10.07 5.69 17.38
N LYS A 50 10.33 6.66 16.49
CA LYS A 50 9.27 7.31 15.72
C LYS A 50 8.54 6.34 14.80
N VAL A 51 9.26 5.46 14.10
CA VAL A 51 8.65 4.45 13.22
C VAL A 51 7.80 3.47 14.03
N SER A 52 8.28 3.04 15.20
CA SER A 52 7.55 2.11 16.07
C SER A 52 6.26 2.71 16.64
N GLU A 53 6.28 4.00 16.98
CA GLU A 53 5.10 4.74 17.43
C GLU A 53 4.05 4.83 16.32
N LEU A 54 4.47 5.21 15.11
CA LEU A 54 3.57 5.37 13.96
C LEU A 54 2.91 4.04 13.55
N LEU A 55 3.63 2.92 13.68
CA LEU A 55 3.12 1.59 13.36
C LEU A 55 2.43 0.90 14.55
N HIS A 56 2.38 1.53 15.72
CA HIS A 56 1.82 0.93 16.94
C HIS A 56 2.43 -0.43 17.32
N VAL A 57 3.74 -0.57 17.14
CA VAL A 57 4.51 -1.80 17.42
C VAL A 57 5.57 -1.57 18.49
N LYS A 58 6.05 -2.66 19.09
CA LYS A 58 7.17 -2.59 20.05
C LYS A 58 8.46 -2.15 19.32
N PRO A 59 9.29 -1.29 19.93
CA PRO A 59 10.58 -0.88 19.35
C PRO A 59 11.48 -2.05 18.95
N SER A 60 11.49 -3.13 19.75
CA SER A 60 12.27 -4.34 19.46
C SER A 60 11.82 -5.07 18.18
N SER A 61 10.50 -5.07 17.90
CA SER A 61 9.97 -5.59 16.64
C SER A 61 10.38 -4.69 15.47
N ALA A 62 10.33 -3.38 15.68
CA ALA A 62 10.70 -2.40 14.66
C ALA A 62 12.17 -2.50 14.27
N SER A 63 13.09 -2.58 15.24
CA SER A 63 14.52 -2.75 14.97
C SER A 63 14.79 -3.95 14.06
N LYS A 64 14.14 -5.09 14.32
CA LYS A 64 14.32 -6.29 13.50
C LYS A 64 13.90 -6.08 12.05
N MET A 65 12.79 -5.36 11.81
CA MET A 65 12.34 -5.06 10.46
C MET A 65 13.23 -4.03 9.75
N ILE A 66 13.66 -3.00 10.49
CA ILE A 66 14.62 -2.00 9.99
C ILE A 66 15.93 -2.67 9.56
N PHE A 67 16.49 -3.57 10.36
CA PHE A 67 17.69 -4.31 9.96
C PHE A 67 17.47 -5.12 8.67
N LYS A 68 16.30 -5.75 8.49
CA LYS A 68 15.99 -6.47 7.25
C LYS A 68 15.89 -5.54 6.04
N LEU A 69 15.19 -4.40 6.18
CA LEU A 69 15.08 -3.42 5.10
C LEU A 69 16.45 -2.81 4.75
N ALA A 70 17.34 -2.66 5.74
CA ALA A 70 18.71 -2.21 5.51
C ALA A 70 19.54 -3.27 4.75
N ASP A 71 19.46 -4.54 5.16
CA ASP A 71 20.12 -5.68 4.50
C ASP A 71 19.64 -5.85 3.05
N MET A 72 18.35 -5.60 2.81
CA MET A 72 17.76 -5.58 1.47
C MET A 72 18.07 -4.31 0.67
N GLY A 73 18.75 -3.32 1.25
CA GLY A 73 19.20 -2.11 0.56
C GLY A 73 18.15 -1.02 0.38
N TYR A 74 16.99 -1.09 1.03
CA TYR A 74 15.95 -0.04 0.98
C TYR A 74 16.29 1.15 1.88
N ILE A 75 17.05 0.93 2.95
CA ILE A 75 17.41 1.99 3.89
C ILE A 75 18.89 1.92 4.28
N ARG A 76 19.43 3.06 4.70
CA ARG A 76 20.66 3.14 5.49
C ARG A 76 20.28 3.28 6.95
N TYR A 77 20.92 2.47 7.79
CA TYR A 77 20.74 2.48 9.24
C TYR A 77 22.09 2.50 9.93
N ASP A 78 22.33 3.49 10.79
CA ASP A 78 23.62 3.69 11.44
C ASP A 78 23.61 3.43 12.96
N ARG A 79 24.79 3.55 13.59
CA ARG A 79 24.99 3.37 15.04
C ARG A 79 24.30 4.42 15.91
N TYR A 80 23.77 5.49 15.33
CA TYR A 80 23.03 6.56 16.01
C TYR A 80 21.51 6.39 15.85
N GLU A 81 21.08 5.22 15.38
CA GLU A 81 19.69 4.86 15.11
C GLU A 81 19.01 5.77 14.07
N ILE A 82 19.82 6.38 13.18
CA ILE A 82 19.31 7.20 12.09
C ILE A 82 18.91 6.28 10.94
N ILE A 83 17.68 6.44 10.50
CA ILE A 83 17.10 5.75 9.33
C ILE A 83 17.04 6.75 8.19
N GLN A 84 17.63 6.42 7.05
CA GLN A 84 17.50 7.19 5.81
C GLN A 84 17.12 6.25 4.68
N LEU A 85 16.30 6.72 3.74
CA LEU A 85 16.01 5.93 2.55
C LEU A 85 17.21 5.93 1.59
N THR A 86 17.41 4.79 0.93
CA THR A 86 18.21 4.75 -0.30
C THR A 86 17.36 5.22 -1.47
N GLU A 87 17.95 5.39 -2.65
CA GLU A 87 17.17 5.69 -3.87
C GLU A 87 16.10 4.62 -4.16
N MET A 88 16.44 3.35 -3.93
CA MET A 88 15.48 2.24 -4.05
C MET A 88 14.38 2.34 -2.99
N GLY A 89 14.73 2.68 -1.75
CA GLY A 89 13.77 2.93 -0.67
C GLY A 89 12.80 4.07 -0.99
N GLU A 90 13.32 5.20 -1.44
CA GLU A 90 12.52 6.37 -1.84
C GLU A 90 11.51 6.00 -2.92
N LYS A 91 11.99 5.37 -4.00
CA LYS A 91 11.13 4.97 -5.13
C LYS A 91 10.03 4.00 -4.69
N THR A 92 10.38 2.97 -3.92
CA THR A 92 9.41 1.96 -3.48
C THR A 92 8.45 2.54 -2.44
N GLY A 93 8.94 3.30 -1.46
CA GLY A 93 8.12 3.96 -0.44
C GLY A 93 7.12 4.95 -1.05
N ALA A 94 7.55 5.75 -2.04
CA ALA A 94 6.67 6.64 -2.78
C ALA A 94 5.58 5.88 -3.56
N ALA A 95 5.93 4.74 -4.17
CA ALA A 95 4.98 3.91 -4.90
C ALA A 95 3.93 3.27 -3.96
N LEU A 96 4.34 2.83 -2.76
CA LEU A 96 3.44 2.31 -1.73
C LEU A 96 2.47 3.39 -1.25
N LEU A 97 2.98 4.58 -0.89
CA LEU A 97 2.13 5.71 -0.52
C LEU A 97 1.15 6.09 -1.65
N ASN A 98 1.61 6.10 -2.90
CA ASN A 98 0.74 6.39 -4.03
C ASN A 98 -0.36 5.34 -4.20
N ARG A 99 -0.04 4.06 -4.03
CA ARG A 99 -1.03 2.97 -4.03
C ARG A 99 -2.08 3.19 -2.95
N HIS A 100 -1.65 3.48 -1.72
CA HIS A 100 -2.54 3.81 -0.61
C HIS A 100 -3.51 4.94 -0.98
N MET A 101 -2.99 6.09 -1.43
CA MET A 101 -3.82 7.25 -1.78
C MET A 101 -4.84 6.95 -2.89
N ILE A 102 -4.46 6.18 -3.92
CA ILE A 102 -5.36 5.81 -5.02
C ILE A 102 -6.50 4.93 -4.51
N ILE A 103 -6.18 3.93 -3.70
CA ILE A 103 -7.18 3.01 -3.18
C ILE A 103 -8.11 3.74 -2.21
N GLU A 104 -7.58 4.59 -1.35
CA GLU A 104 -8.38 5.39 -0.42
C GLU A 104 -9.34 6.32 -1.18
N GLU A 105 -8.83 7.06 -2.17
CA GLU A 105 -9.65 7.94 -3.01
C GLU A 105 -10.73 7.16 -3.76
N PHE A 106 -10.41 5.99 -4.29
CA PHE A 106 -11.38 5.11 -4.94
C PHE A 106 -12.47 4.66 -3.96
N LEU A 107 -12.09 4.23 -2.75
CA LEU A 107 -13.04 3.78 -1.73
C LEU A 107 -13.94 4.92 -1.26
N GLN A 108 -13.39 6.14 -1.09
CA GLN A 108 -14.17 7.35 -0.80
C GLN A 108 -15.17 7.65 -1.93
N LEU A 109 -14.71 7.57 -3.19
CA LEU A 109 -15.54 7.83 -4.37
C LEU A 109 -16.74 6.88 -4.47
N ILE A 110 -16.56 5.59 -4.16
CA ILE A 110 -17.67 4.63 -4.15
C ILE A 110 -18.55 4.75 -2.89
N GLY A 111 -18.15 5.57 -1.92
CA GLY A 111 -18.91 5.86 -0.70
C GLY A 111 -18.66 4.89 0.44
N SER A 112 -17.45 4.33 0.57
CA SER A 112 -17.06 3.55 1.75
C SER A 112 -17.02 4.46 2.99
N PRO A 113 -17.73 4.12 4.07
CA PRO A 113 -17.66 4.87 5.33
C PRO A 113 -16.33 4.67 6.08
N ASN A 114 -15.56 3.63 5.74
CA ASN A 114 -14.32 3.24 6.41
C ASN A 114 -13.14 3.19 5.41
N ALA A 115 -13.13 4.08 4.41
CA ALA A 115 -12.19 4.02 3.29
C ALA A 115 -10.72 3.86 3.71
N LEU A 116 -10.29 4.55 4.78
CA LEU A 116 -8.94 4.44 5.31
C LEU A 116 -8.63 3.03 5.85
N GLU A 117 -9.48 2.50 6.73
CA GLU A 117 -9.30 1.16 7.30
C GLU A 117 -9.33 0.08 6.21
N GLU A 118 -10.28 0.18 5.28
CA GLU A 118 -10.40 -0.76 4.17
C GLU A 118 -9.20 -0.70 3.21
N THR A 119 -8.60 0.49 3.00
CA THR A 119 -7.39 0.65 2.19
C THR A 119 -6.24 -0.17 2.76
N GLU A 120 -5.92 0.01 4.04
CA GLU A 120 -4.86 -0.72 4.76
C GLU A 120 -5.04 -2.25 4.67
N LEU A 121 -6.29 -2.73 4.69
CA LEU A 121 -6.59 -4.16 4.62
C LEU A 121 -6.38 -4.76 3.23
N ILE A 122 -6.52 -3.99 2.15
CA ILE A 122 -6.53 -4.52 0.78
C ILE A 122 -5.31 -4.13 -0.05
N GLU A 123 -4.61 -3.06 0.28
CA GLU A 123 -3.62 -2.45 -0.61
C GLU A 123 -2.47 -3.38 -1.03
N HIS A 124 -2.00 -4.25 -0.13
CA HIS A 124 -0.95 -5.23 -0.41
C HIS A 124 -1.41 -6.38 -1.32
N SER A 125 -2.71 -6.50 -1.54
CA SER A 125 -3.31 -7.61 -2.31
C SER A 125 -3.60 -7.22 -3.76
N LEU A 126 -3.56 -5.92 -4.08
CA LEU A 126 -3.85 -5.43 -5.42
C LEU A 126 -2.58 -5.35 -6.26
N SER A 127 -2.68 -5.84 -7.51
CA SER A 127 -1.60 -5.70 -8.48
C SER A 127 -1.44 -4.24 -8.92
N PRO A 128 -0.24 -3.80 -9.32
CA PRO A 128 -0.03 -2.45 -9.87
C PRO A 128 -1.01 -2.10 -11.00
N SER A 129 -1.27 -3.05 -11.90
CA SER A 129 -2.23 -2.87 -13.01
C SER A 129 -3.66 -2.62 -12.54
N THR A 130 -4.06 -3.23 -11.41
CA THR A 130 -5.39 -3.00 -10.82
C THR A 130 -5.47 -1.58 -10.26
N VAL A 131 -4.44 -1.15 -9.55
CA VAL A 131 -4.34 0.20 -8.97
C VAL A 131 -4.35 1.27 -10.07
N GLU A 132 -3.64 1.05 -11.18
CA GLU A 132 -3.67 1.93 -12.36
C GLU A 132 -5.07 2.06 -12.99
N ASN A 133 -5.83 0.95 -13.03
CA ASN A 133 -7.21 0.99 -13.51
C ASN A 133 -8.13 1.73 -12.52
N LEU A 134 -7.91 1.61 -11.21
CA LEU A 134 -8.64 2.40 -10.21
C LEU A 134 -8.37 3.89 -10.38
N GLN A 135 -7.11 4.29 -10.59
CA GLN A 135 -6.77 5.68 -10.91
C GLN A 135 -7.50 6.18 -12.16
N SER A 136 -7.51 5.38 -13.23
CA SER A 136 -8.21 5.75 -14.47
C SER A 136 -9.71 5.94 -14.24
N LEU A 137 -10.31 5.13 -13.36
CA LEU A 137 -11.72 5.26 -13.00
C LEU A 137 -11.99 6.52 -12.16
N ILE A 138 -11.11 6.83 -11.19
CA ILE A 138 -11.16 8.09 -10.42
C ILE A 138 -11.09 9.29 -11.38
N ASP A 139 -10.15 9.28 -12.32
CA ASP A 139 -9.94 10.37 -13.26
C ASP A 139 -11.16 10.58 -14.16
N TYR A 140 -11.80 9.49 -14.59
CA TYR A 140 -13.07 9.54 -15.32
C TYR A 140 -14.16 10.25 -14.52
N PHE A 141 -14.37 9.89 -13.25
CA PHE A 141 -15.37 10.53 -12.39
C PHE A 141 -15.03 11.99 -12.07
N LYS A 142 -13.75 12.34 -11.93
CA LYS A 142 -13.31 13.73 -11.74
C LYS A 142 -13.53 14.59 -12.99
N ALA A 143 -13.37 14.01 -14.18
CA ALA A 143 -13.52 14.72 -15.44
C ALA A 143 -14.98 14.93 -15.86
N ASP A 144 -15.90 14.07 -15.41
CA ASP A 144 -17.32 14.12 -15.78
C ASP A 144 -18.27 14.10 -14.57
N PRO A 145 -18.78 15.27 -14.13
CA PRO A 145 -19.77 15.36 -13.07
C PRO A 145 -21.07 14.57 -13.36
N GLN A 146 -21.44 14.38 -14.63
CA GLN A 146 -22.61 13.58 -14.97
C GLN A 146 -22.40 12.10 -14.66
N ALA A 147 -21.17 11.60 -14.79
CA ALA A 147 -20.84 10.23 -14.42
C ALA A 147 -21.07 10.00 -12.92
N VAL A 148 -20.68 10.95 -12.07
CA VAL A 148 -20.92 10.91 -10.62
C VAL A 148 -22.43 10.86 -10.33
N ASP A 149 -23.21 11.76 -10.92
CA ASP A 149 -24.66 11.80 -10.74
C ASP A 149 -25.35 10.50 -11.18
N GLN A 150 -24.91 9.92 -12.29
CA GLN A 150 -25.44 8.65 -12.79
C GLN A 150 -25.11 7.49 -11.85
N PHE A 151 -23.87 7.44 -11.35
CA PHE A 151 -23.43 6.42 -10.42
C PHE A 151 -24.20 6.47 -9.09
N GLU A 152 -24.41 7.66 -8.53
CA GLU A 152 -25.21 7.83 -7.31
C GLU A 152 -26.68 7.42 -7.50
N LYS A 153 -27.27 7.73 -8.67
CA LYS A 153 -28.63 7.25 -9.00
C LYS A 153 -28.71 5.72 -9.07
N ILE A 154 -27.66 5.06 -9.57
CA ILE A 154 -27.60 3.58 -9.59
C ILE A 154 -27.52 3.04 -8.17
N LYS A 155 -26.64 3.59 -7.32
CA LYS A 155 -26.50 3.18 -5.91
C LYS A 155 -27.84 3.27 -5.16
N GLN A 156 -28.57 4.37 -5.31
CA GLN A 156 -29.87 4.56 -4.64
C GLN A 156 -30.94 3.55 -5.10
N LYS A 157 -30.93 3.16 -6.38
CA LYS A 157 -31.85 2.12 -6.90
C LYS A 157 -31.53 0.73 -6.37
N THR A 158 -30.25 0.40 -6.21
CA THR A 158 -29.83 -0.93 -5.74
C THR A 158 -30.10 -1.14 -4.25
N VAL A 159 -30.02 -0.09 -3.42
CA VAL A 159 -30.31 -0.17 -1.97
C VAL A 159 -31.82 -0.27 -1.68
N ALA A 160 -32.67 0.12 -2.63
CA ALA A 160 -34.13 0.08 -2.49
C ALA A 160 -34.76 -1.28 -2.86
N LEU A 161 -33.95 -2.30 -3.14
CA LEU A 161 -34.35 -3.69 -3.45
C LEU A 161 -33.88 -4.63 -2.34
#